data_AF-A0A537NYX8-F1
#
_entry.id   AF-A0A537NYX8-F1
#
_cell.length_a   1.000
_cell.length_b   1.000
_cell.length_c   1.000
_cell.angle_alpha   90.00
_cell.angle_beta   90.00
_cell.angle_gamma   90.00
#
_symmetry.space_group_name_H-M   'P 1'
#
loop_
_entity.id
_entity.type
_entity.pdbx_description
1 polymer ?
#
loop_
_entity_poly.entity_id
_entity_poly.type
_entity_poly.pdbx_seq_one_letter_code
_entity_poly.pdbx_strand_id
1 'polypeptide(L)'
;MQEKGNLVELTADIVAAYVGNNTVAQADLPKLIANIYQSLVSATHGAGESKPSDAVELKPAVPVRKSITPDHIICLEDGKKFKSLKRHLRTHYDLS
;
A
#
# COMPACT_ATOMS: atom_id res chain seq x y z
N MET A 1 5.82 26.49 -8.21
CA MET A 1 7.24 26.11 -8.42
C MET A 1 8.07 26.11 -7.13
N GLN A 2 7.54 26.61 -5.99
CA GLN A 2 8.26 26.74 -4.71
C GLN A 2 8.34 25.43 -3.87
N GLU A 3 7.41 24.49 -4.05
CA GLU A 3 7.36 23.22 -3.32
C GLU A 3 8.60 22.32 -3.54
N LYS A 4 9.09 22.22 -4.78
CA LYS A 4 10.21 21.32 -5.11
C LYS A 4 11.54 21.77 -4.49
N GLY A 5 11.77 23.08 -4.38
CA GLY A 5 12.99 23.63 -3.76
C GLY A 5 13.03 23.35 -2.26
N ASN A 6 11.90 23.55 -1.58
CA ASN A 6 11.75 23.30 -0.15
C ASN A 6 11.96 21.81 0.21
N LEU A 7 11.42 20.88 -0.59
CA LEU A 7 11.60 19.45 -0.37
C LEU A 7 13.06 19.00 -0.48
N VAL A 8 13.84 19.61 -1.38
CA VAL A 8 15.28 19.30 -1.52
C VAL A 8 16.06 19.78 -0.31
N GLU A 9 15.77 20.99 0.18
CA GLU A 9 16.38 21.54 1.40
C GLU A 9 16.07 20.65 2.63
N LEU A 10 14.80 20.32 2.85
CA LEU A 10 14.39 19.42 3.94
C LEU A 10 15.04 18.04 3.85
N THR A 11 15.15 17.47 2.65
CA THR A 11 15.81 16.18 2.45
C THR A 11 17.30 16.26 2.82
N ALA A 12 17.98 17.33 2.40
CA ALA A 12 19.40 17.54 2.69
C ALA A 12 19.65 17.65 4.20
N ASP A 13 18.81 18.42 4.91
CA ASP A 13 18.90 18.58 6.36
C ASP A 13 18.71 17.25 7.11
N ILE A 14 17.71 16.45 6.71
CA ILE A 14 17.43 15.15 7.33
C ILE A 14 18.58 14.17 7.08
N VAL A 15 19.10 14.10 5.85
CA VAL A 15 20.22 13.21 5.51
C VAL A 15 21.49 13.63 6.27
N ALA A 16 21.77 14.93 6.36
CA ALA A 16 22.92 15.45 7.10
C ALA A 16 22.84 15.09 8.59
N ALA A 17 21.67 15.26 9.21
CA ALA A 17 21.45 14.87 10.61
C ALA A 17 21.60 13.35 10.81
N TYR A 18 21.06 12.54 9.90
CA TYR A 18 21.11 11.09 10.00
C TYR A 18 22.54 10.55 9.85
N VAL A 19 23.29 10.98 8.83
CA VAL A 19 24.67 10.54 8.60
C VAL A 19 25.63 11.14 9.63
N GLY A 20 25.33 12.32 10.18
CA GLY A 20 26.11 12.90 11.28
C GLY A 20 26.06 12.09 12.57
N ASN A 21 24.97 11.33 12.80
CA ASN A 21 24.77 10.53 14.02
C ASN A 21 24.83 9.01 13.75
N ASN A 22 24.96 8.57 12.50
CA ASN A 22 24.95 7.15 12.13
C ASN A 22 26.00 6.86 11.06
N THR A 23 26.66 5.71 11.17
CA THR A 23 27.62 5.25 10.16
C THR A 23 26.86 4.61 8.99
N VAL A 24 26.93 5.24 7.81
CA VAL A 24 26.26 4.77 6.59
C VAL A 24 27.32 4.39 5.56
N ALA A 25 27.18 3.23 4.92
CA ALA A 25 28.07 2.82 3.85
C ALA A 25 27.90 3.75 2.63
N GLN A 26 29.00 4.07 1.95
CA GLN A 26 28.98 4.97 0.79
C GLN A 26 28.05 4.45 -0.32
N ALA A 27 27.93 3.13 -0.48
CA ALA A 27 27.05 2.50 -1.44
C ALA A 27 25.55 2.68 -1.13
N ASP A 28 25.19 2.86 0.14
CA ASP A 28 23.79 3.00 0.58
C ASP A 28 23.31 4.46 0.60
N LEU A 29 24.25 5.41 0.56
CA LEU A 29 23.93 6.84 0.64
C LEU A 29 22.98 7.33 -0.48
N PRO A 30 23.17 6.95 -1.77
CA PRO A 30 22.23 7.36 -2.82
C PRO A 30 20.82 6.82 -2.59
N LYS A 31 20.72 5.59 -2.09
CA LYS A 31 19.44 4.93 -1.80
C LYS A 31 18.73 5.60 -0.62
N LEU A 32 19.47 5.98 0.42
CA LEU A 32 18.94 6.71 1.58
C LEU A 32 18.34 8.05 1.17
N ILE A 33 19.07 8.84 0.36
CA ILE A 33 18.61 10.15 -0.13
C ILE A 33 17.32 9.99 -0.94
N ALA A 34 17.28 9.02 -1.86
CA ALA A 34 16.08 8.76 -2.67
C ALA A 34 14.87 8.38 -1.82
N ASN A 35 15.04 7.52 -0.82
CA ASN A 35 13.95 7.08 0.06
C ASN A 35 13.36 8.22 0.88
N ILE A 36 14.20 9.08 1.45
CA ILE A 36 13.74 10.23 2.26
C ILE A 36 12.99 11.23 1.38
N TYR A 37 13.55 11.56 0.21
CA TYR A 37 12.89 12.47 -0.73
C TYR A 37 11.52 11.95 -1.16
N GLN A 38 11.43 10.66 -1.55
CA GLN A 38 10.16 10.04 -1.92
C GLN A 38 9.15 10.06 -0.75
N SER A 39 9.60 9.78 0.47
CA SER A 39 8.72 9.80 1.65
C SER A 39 8.14 11.19 1.90
N LEU A 40 8.93 12.26 1.75
CA LEU A 40 8.46 13.63 1.88
C LEU A 40 7.53 14.04 0.74
N VAL A 41 7.81 13.61 -0.49
CA VAL A 41 6.93 13.83 -1.65
C VAL A 41 5.57 13.16 -1.40
N SER A 42 5.55 11.90 -0.98
CA SER A 42 4.32 11.17 -0.64
C SER A 42 3.55 11.82 0.52
N ALA A 43 4.25 12.32 1.53
CA ALA A 43 3.62 13.00 2.68
C ALA A 43 2.99 14.35 2.30
N THR A 44 3.66 15.14 1.43
CA THR A 44 3.18 16.47 1.01
C THR A 44 2.06 16.42 -0.01
N HIS A 45 2.04 15.41 -0.88
CA HIS A 45 1.00 15.27 -1.91
C HIS A 45 -0.25 14.52 -1.39
N GLY A 46 -0.30 14.18 -0.10
CA GLY A 46 -1.44 13.50 0.49
C GLY A 46 -1.59 12.06 -0.02
N ALA A 47 -0.61 11.21 0.24
CA ALA A 47 -0.80 9.76 0.10
C ALA A 47 -1.61 9.23 1.30
N GLY A 48 -2.93 9.37 1.21
CA GLY A 48 -3.80 8.29 1.65
C GLY A 48 -3.59 7.13 0.69
N GLU A 49 -2.60 6.28 0.95
CA GLU A 49 -2.59 4.87 0.55
C GLU A 49 -1.35 4.21 1.17
N SER A 50 -1.61 3.67 2.36
CA SER A 50 -1.19 2.34 2.76
C SER A 50 -0.48 1.56 1.65
N LYS A 51 0.80 1.26 1.90
CA LYS A 51 1.47 -0.03 1.64
C LYS A 51 1.40 -0.52 0.19
N PRO A 52 2.53 -0.86 -0.47
CA PRO A 52 2.46 -1.96 -1.41
C PRO A 52 2.17 -3.20 -0.56
N SER A 53 0.90 -3.46 -0.26
CA SER A 53 0.48 -4.83 -0.08
C SER A 53 0.94 -5.50 -1.35
N ASP A 54 1.80 -6.50 -1.21
CA ASP A 54 1.89 -7.56 -2.19
C ASP A 54 0.50 -7.75 -2.76
N ALA A 55 0.33 -7.41 -4.04
CA ALA A 55 -0.81 -7.85 -4.80
C ALA A 55 -0.62 -9.37 -4.85
N VAL A 56 -0.98 -10.04 -3.76
CA VAL A 56 -1.24 -11.46 -3.70
C VAL A 56 -2.30 -11.61 -4.76
N GLU A 57 -1.84 -12.05 -5.92
CA GLU A 57 -2.65 -12.39 -7.07
C GLU A 57 -3.89 -13.09 -6.52
N LEU A 58 -5.03 -12.37 -6.51
CA LEU A 58 -6.25 -12.81 -5.83
C LEU A 58 -6.76 -14.04 -6.56
N LYS A 59 -6.21 -15.20 -6.19
CA LYS A 59 -6.61 -16.49 -6.74
C LYS A 59 -7.99 -16.76 -6.18
N PRO A 60 -9.03 -16.74 -7.03
CA PRO A 60 -10.38 -16.88 -6.54
C PRO A 60 -10.52 -18.22 -5.83
N ALA A 61 -11.13 -18.22 -4.64
CA ALA A 61 -11.29 -19.43 -3.82
C ALA A 61 -11.99 -20.57 -4.59
N VAL A 62 -12.85 -20.21 -5.57
CA VAL A 62 -13.48 -21.13 -6.50
C VAL A 62 -13.56 -20.50 -7.90
N PRO A 63 -13.58 -21.32 -8.98
CA PRO A 63 -13.89 -20.82 -10.32
C PRO A 63 -15.24 -20.09 -10.34
N VAL A 64 -15.33 -18.95 -11.04
CA VAL A 64 -16.54 -18.10 -11.09
C VAL A 64 -17.82 -18.88 -11.47
N ARG A 65 -17.72 -19.87 -12.34
CA ARG A 65 -18.88 -20.71 -12.72
C ARG A 65 -19.43 -21.56 -11.57
N LYS A 66 -18.59 -21.88 -10.58
CA LYS A 66 -18.96 -22.70 -9.41
C LYS A 66 -19.34 -21.86 -8.20
N SER A 67 -19.21 -20.53 -8.27
CA SER A 67 -19.56 -19.66 -7.14
C SER A 67 -21.06 -19.42 -7.01
N ILE A 68 -21.85 -19.67 -8.06
CA ILE A 68 -23.30 -19.48 -8.07
C ILE A 68 -23.96 -20.85 -8.12
N THR A 69 -24.71 -21.19 -7.07
CA THR A 69 -25.57 -22.38 -7.03
C THR A 69 -27.00 -21.96 -6.70
N PRO A 70 -28.03 -22.78 -7.01
CA PRO A 70 -29.42 -22.43 -6.71
C PRO A 70 -29.71 -22.16 -5.23
N ASP A 71 -28.98 -22.84 -4.33
CA ASP A 71 -29.22 -22.75 -2.89
C ASP A 71 -28.30 -21.76 -2.16
N HIS A 72 -27.12 -21.46 -2.71
CA HIS A 72 -26.12 -20.60 -2.09
C HIS A 72 -25.12 -19.99 -3.08
N ILE A 73 -24.52 -18.87 -2.67
CA ILE A 73 -23.44 -18.18 -3.37
C ILE A 73 -22.15 -18.33 -2.55
N ILE A 74 -21.04 -18.62 -3.21
CA ILE A 74 -19.71 -18.76 -2.62
C ILE A 74 -18.94 -17.45 -2.80
N CYS A 75 -18.42 -16.89 -1.73
CA CYS A 75 -17.57 -15.70 -1.79
C CYS A 75 -16.21 -16.04 -2.42
N LEU A 76 -15.73 -15.21 -3.34
CA LEU A 76 -14.47 -15.44 -4.04
C LEU A 76 -13.24 -15.06 -3.20
N GLU A 77 -13.43 -14.24 -2.18
CA GLU A 77 -12.40 -13.79 -1.24
C GLU A 77 -12.11 -14.81 -0.13
N ASP A 78 -13.15 -15.49 0.39
CA ASP A 78 -13.00 -16.41 1.53
C ASP A 78 -13.53 -17.83 1.31
N GLY A 79 -14.16 -18.13 0.16
CA GLY A 79 -14.66 -19.47 -0.18
C GLY A 79 -15.87 -19.92 0.64
N LYS A 80 -16.47 -19.07 1.47
CA LYS A 80 -17.62 -19.44 2.31
C LYS A 80 -18.94 -19.30 1.58
N LYS A 81 -19.92 -20.09 2.04
CA LYS A 81 -21.27 -20.20 1.45
C LYS A 81 -22.24 -19.26 2.14
N PHE A 82 -22.96 -18.46 1.37
CA PHE A 82 -23.95 -17.51 1.86
C PHE A 82 -25.20 -17.47 0.97
N LYS A 83 -26.36 -17.15 1.55
CA LYS A 83 -27.56 -16.82 0.76
C LYS A 83 -27.54 -15.40 0.19
N SER A 84 -26.78 -14.50 0.83
CA SER A 84 -26.58 -13.12 0.40
C SER A 84 -25.15 -12.69 0.71
N LEU A 85 -24.40 -12.31 -0.33
CA LEU A 85 -23.02 -11.83 -0.18
C LEU A 85 -22.93 -10.37 0.27
N LYS A 86 -23.97 -9.56 0.01
CA LYS A 86 -23.94 -8.10 0.24
C LYS A 86 -23.55 -7.72 1.66
N ARG A 87 -24.11 -8.39 2.67
CA ARG A 87 -23.78 -8.11 4.08
C ARG A 87 -22.33 -8.49 4.40
N HIS A 88 -21.88 -9.64 3.90
CA HIS A 88 -20.55 -10.17 4.18
C HIS A 88 -19.45 -9.30 3.55
N LEU A 89 -19.62 -8.91 2.29
CA LEU A 89 -18.70 -8.03 1.57
C LEU A 89 -18.56 -6.67 2.25
N ARG A 90 -19.66 -6.05 2.65
CA ARG A 90 -19.63 -4.75 3.34
C ARG A 90 -18.98 -4.82 4.72
N THR A 91 -19.22 -5.88 5.49
CA THR A 91 -18.71 -5.96 6.88
C THR A 91 -17.25 -6.38 6.96
N HIS A 92 -16.80 -7.29 6.10
CA HIS A 92 -15.43 -7.84 6.18
C HIS A 92 -14.44 -7.18 5.23
N TYR A 93 -14.93 -6.60 4.12
CA TYR A 93 -14.09 -6.10 3.05
C TYR A 93 -14.40 -4.64 2.67
N ASP A 94 -15.41 -4.01 3.28
CA ASP A 94 -15.91 -2.67 2.92
C ASP A 94 -16.23 -2.51 1.42
N LEU A 95 -16.61 -3.63 0.78
CA LEU A 95 -17.01 -3.69 -0.62
C LEU A 95 -18.53 -3.58 -0.72
N SER A 96 -19.04 -2.73 -1.62
CA SER A 96 -20.49 -2.46 -1.80
C SER A 96 -21.02 -2.82 -3.18
#